data_AF-A0A847LIR1-F1
#
_entry.id   AF-A0A847LIR1-F1
#
_cell.length_a   1.000
_cell.length_b   1.000
_cell.length_c   1.000
_cell.angle_alpha   90.00
_cell.angle_beta   90.00
_cell.angle_gamma   90.00
#
_symmetry.space_group_name_H-M   'P 1'
#
loop_
_entity.id
_entity.type
_entity.pdbx_description
1 polymer ?
#
loop_
_entity_poly.entity_id
_entity_poly.type
_entity_poly.pdbx_seq_one_letter_code
_entity_poly.pdbx_strand_id
1 'polypeptide(L)'
;MAAGLLTVIVGIVTQWFFSQRQYQDRITRLSDIQENLRQATFAMARELKTGRQVIWPRVNPDQSPRTDSVLVFKNFRGAIVAFFHRPAERKIRRVVIPNGPGMPVEDTAPLGDGIASLTFTTMGPDNKLVSLHLSTEGVHHLDAVRLVNE
;
A
#
# COMPACT_ATOMS: atom_id res chain seq x y z
N MET A 1 2.50 12.05 -57.42
CA MET A 1 1.77 10.99 -56.68
C MET A 1 2.65 10.24 -55.68
N ALA A 2 3.92 9.93 -55.97
CA ALA A 2 4.82 9.24 -55.04
C ALA A 2 5.08 9.97 -53.70
N ALA A 3 5.22 11.30 -53.72
CA ALA A 3 5.47 12.09 -52.52
C ALA A 3 4.31 12.06 -51.49
N GLY A 4 3.06 12.07 -51.97
CA GLY A 4 1.87 12.02 -51.11
C GLY A 4 1.72 10.69 -50.36
N LEU A 5 2.00 9.58 -51.05
CA LEU A 5 2.05 8.23 -50.45
C LEU A 5 3.15 8.14 -49.38
N LEU A 6 4.30 8.74 -49.62
CA LEU A 6 5.44 8.73 -48.70
C LEU A 6 5.12 9.51 -47.41
N THR A 7 4.49 10.69 -47.52
CA THR A 7 4.01 11.44 -46.33
C THR A 7 2.95 10.69 -45.53
N VAL A 8 2.04 9.96 -46.18
CA VAL A 8 1.04 9.15 -45.47
C VAL A 8 1.70 8.00 -44.72
N ILE A 9 2.65 7.29 -45.35
CA ILE A 9 3.39 6.20 -44.70
C ILE A 9 4.21 6.74 -43.52
N VAL A 10 4.91 7.86 -43.70
CA VAL A 10 5.68 8.50 -42.61
C VAL A 10 4.75 8.92 -41.47
N GLY A 11 3.60 9.52 -41.76
CA GLY A 11 2.61 9.90 -40.75
C GLY A 11 2.08 8.72 -39.93
N ILE A 12 1.74 7.61 -40.59
CA ILE A 12 1.28 6.37 -39.94
C ILE A 12 2.38 5.79 -39.04
N VAL A 13 3.61 5.70 -39.53
CA VAL A 13 4.73 5.16 -38.78
C VAL A 13 5.07 6.04 -37.58
N THR A 14 5.09 7.37 -37.75
CA THR A 14 5.31 8.32 -36.65
C THR A 14 4.21 8.21 -35.58
N GLN A 15 2.94 8.17 -35.97
CA GLN A 15 1.82 7.98 -35.04
C GLN A 15 1.91 6.63 -34.31
N TRP A 16 2.30 5.57 -35.01
CA TRP A 16 2.51 4.26 -34.39
C TRP A 16 3.65 4.27 -33.37
N PHE A 17 4.80 4.91 -33.68
CA PHE A 17 5.91 5.06 -32.73
C PHE A 17 5.51 5.88 -31.50
N PHE A 18 4.78 6.98 -31.66
CA PHE A 18 4.28 7.78 -30.53
C PHE A 18 3.30 6.99 -29.67
N SER A 19 2.38 6.27 -30.31
CA SER A 19 1.45 5.37 -29.62
C SER A 19 2.20 4.29 -28.84
N GLN A 20 3.17 3.61 -29.46
CA GLN A 20 3.97 2.60 -28.79
C GLN A 20 4.74 3.14 -27.57
N ARG A 21 5.35 4.32 -27.66
CA ARG A 21 6.02 4.95 -26.51
C ARG A 21 5.05 5.20 -25.36
N GLN A 22 3.88 5.78 -25.65
CA GLN A 22 2.86 6.02 -24.63
C GLN A 22 2.37 4.72 -23.98
N TYR A 23 2.21 3.65 -24.77
CA TYR A 23 1.87 2.34 -24.23
C TYR A 23 2.97 1.76 -23.34
N GLN A 24 4.24 1.86 -23.75
CA GLN A 24 5.37 1.40 -22.94
C GLN A 24 5.50 2.19 -21.64
N ASP A 25 5.40 3.53 -21.68
CA ASP A 25 5.45 4.39 -20.50
C ASP A 25 4.33 4.04 -19.51
N ARG A 26 3.13 3.78 -20.03
CA ARG A 26 1.99 3.35 -19.21
C ARG A 26 2.24 1.98 -18.56
N ILE A 27 2.79 1.02 -19.30
CA ILE A 27 3.11 -0.31 -18.76
C ILE A 27 4.17 -0.21 -17.67
N THR A 28 5.25 0.53 -17.91
CA THR A 28 6.32 0.75 -16.92
C THR A 28 5.76 1.40 -15.66
N ARG A 29 4.97 2.47 -15.78
CA ARG A 29 4.33 3.13 -14.64
C ARG A 29 3.43 2.17 -13.84
N LEU A 30 2.61 1.36 -14.52
CA LEU A 30 1.75 0.39 -13.84
C LEU A 30 2.57 -0.69 -13.14
N SER A 31 3.67 -1.13 -13.74
CA SER A 31 4.62 -2.09 -13.14
C SER A 31 5.25 -1.51 -11.88
N ASP A 32 5.71 -0.25 -11.92
CA ASP A 32 6.32 0.42 -10.77
C ASP A 32 5.32 0.59 -9.61
N ILE A 33 4.07 0.94 -9.93
CA ILE A 33 2.99 1.01 -8.94
C ILE A 33 2.76 -0.35 -8.29
N GLN A 34 2.62 -1.41 -9.09
CA GLN A 34 2.40 -2.77 -8.56
C GLN A 34 3.54 -3.22 -7.64
N GLU A 35 4.78 -3.00 -8.05
CA GLU A 35 5.94 -3.38 -7.24
C GLU A 35 6.00 -2.61 -5.93
N ASN A 36 5.73 -1.31 -5.94
CA ASN A 36 5.71 -0.48 -4.75
C ASN A 36 4.57 -0.89 -3.78
N LEU A 37 3.37 -1.17 -4.30
CA LEU A 37 2.26 -1.70 -3.50
C LEU A 37 2.63 -3.05 -2.86
N ARG A 38 3.30 -3.94 -3.61
CA ARG A 38 3.76 -5.24 -3.12
C ARG A 38 4.84 -5.10 -2.04
N GLN A 39 5.81 -4.22 -2.23
CA GLN A 39 6.88 -3.96 -1.25
C GLN A 39 6.32 -3.39 0.06
N ALA A 40 5.44 -2.39 -0.01
CA ALA A 40 4.81 -1.79 1.16
C ALA A 40 3.98 -2.84 1.93
N THR A 41 3.22 -3.65 1.20
CA THR A 41 2.40 -4.73 1.79
C THR A 41 3.28 -5.79 2.44
N PHE A 42 4.37 -6.21 1.78
CA PHE A 42 5.31 -7.17 2.35
C PHE A 42 5.97 -6.66 3.63
N ALA A 43 6.36 -5.38 3.66
CA ALA A 43 6.95 -4.76 4.85
C ALA A 43 5.96 -4.75 6.02
N MET A 44 4.72 -4.30 5.79
CA MET A 44 3.64 -4.33 6.78
C MET A 44 3.34 -5.76 7.24
N ALA A 45 3.23 -6.71 6.30
CA ALA A 45 2.93 -8.10 6.59
C ALA A 45 4.01 -8.77 7.43
N ARG A 46 5.28 -8.55 7.11
CA ARG A 46 6.41 -9.06 7.91
C ARG A 46 6.33 -8.59 9.35
N GLU A 47 5.97 -7.33 9.58
CA GLU A 47 5.88 -6.80 10.93
C GLU A 47 4.59 -7.23 11.65
N LEU A 48 3.46 -7.30 10.95
CA LEU A 48 2.20 -7.80 11.51
C LEU A 48 2.27 -9.23 11.99
N LYS A 49 3.10 -10.06 11.35
CA LYS A 49 3.39 -11.41 11.84
C LYS A 49 4.02 -11.42 13.23
N THR A 50 4.66 -10.33 13.66
CA THR A 50 5.17 -10.16 15.03
C THR A 50 4.11 -9.63 16.00
N GLY A 51 2.90 -9.33 15.51
CA GLY A 51 1.79 -8.81 16.28
C GLY A 51 1.21 -9.86 17.22
N ARG A 52 0.96 -9.47 18.47
CA ARG A 52 0.25 -10.25 19.47
C ARG A 52 -1.24 -9.95 19.51
N GLN A 53 -1.59 -8.68 19.38
CA GLN A 53 -2.96 -8.20 19.51
C GLN A 53 -3.15 -6.91 18.72
N VAL A 54 -4.24 -6.81 17.97
CA VAL A 54 -4.68 -5.55 17.34
C VAL A 54 -5.40 -4.70 18.39
N ILE A 55 -5.00 -3.43 18.48
CA ILE A 55 -5.55 -2.42 19.40
C ILE A 55 -6.58 -1.54 18.67
N TRP A 56 -6.30 -1.24 17.40
CA TRP A 56 -7.14 -0.42 16.53
C TRP A 56 -7.08 -0.99 15.11
N PRO A 57 -8.21 -1.08 14.35
CA PRO A 57 -9.50 -0.43 14.56
C PRO A 57 -10.33 -0.95 15.73
N ARG A 58 -11.10 -0.05 16.35
CA ARG A 58 -12.24 -0.41 17.20
C ARG A 58 -13.47 -0.62 16.31
N VAL A 59 -14.46 -1.35 16.80
CA VAL A 59 -15.73 -1.56 16.09
C VAL A 59 -16.32 -0.19 15.72
N ASN A 60 -16.45 0.08 14.42
CA ASN A 60 -17.03 1.30 13.90
C ASN A 60 -18.55 1.34 14.12
N PRO A 61 -19.21 2.49 13.90
CA PRO A 61 -20.67 2.60 13.99
C PRO A 61 -21.46 1.64 13.09
N ASP A 62 -20.86 1.22 11.96
CA ASP A 62 -21.40 0.22 11.04
C ASP A 62 -21.13 -1.23 11.49
N GLN A 63 -20.65 -1.41 12.72
CA GLN A 63 -20.19 -2.68 13.28
C GLN A 63 -19.02 -3.33 12.52
N SER A 64 -18.41 -2.61 11.57
CA SER A 64 -17.28 -3.10 10.82
C SER A 64 -15.98 -2.83 11.58
N PRO A 65 -15.10 -3.83 11.75
CA PRO A 65 -13.80 -3.62 12.34
C PRO A 65 -12.79 -3.21 11.25
N ARG A 66 -13.20 -2.21 10.44
CA ARG A 66 -12.48 -1.63 9.28
C ARG A 66 -11.93 -0.26 9.64
N THR A 67 -10.85 0.16 9.01
CA THR A 67 -10.35 1.54 9.08
C THR A 67 -9.64 1.91 7.81
N ASP A 68 -9.92 3.11 7.33
CA ASP A 68 -9.45 3.59 6.02
C ASP A 68 -8.08 4.28 6.08
N SER A 69 -7.38 4.21 7.20
CA SER A 69 -6.06 4.88 7.29
C SER A 69 -5.11 4.36 8.35
N VAL A 70 -5.57 3.77 9.46
CA VAL A 70 -4.69 3.53 10.63
C VAL A 70 -4.85 2.12 11.18
N LEU A 71 -3.76 1.40 11.40
CA LEU A 71 -3.74 0.14 12.15
C LEU A 71 -2.80 0.26 13.33
N VAL A 72 -3.24 -0.13 14.51
CA VAL A 72 -2.40 -0.14 15.72
C VAL A 72 -2.43 -1.51 16.35
N PHE A 73 -1.26 -2.06 16.64
CA PHE A 73 -1.13 -3.39 17.25
C PHE A 73 0.06 -3.43 18.21
N LYS A 74 0.03 -4.40 19.13
CA LYS A 74 1.12 -4.68 20.04
C LYS A 74 2.00 -5.77 19.44
N ASN A 75 3.31 -5.54 19.35
CA ASN A 75 4.25 -6.55 18.86
C ASN A 75 4.68 -7.52 19.98
N PHE A 76 5.48 -8.53 19.63
CA PHE A 76 5.94 -9.56 20.56
C PHE A 76 6.76 -9.00 21.74
N ARG A 77 7.54 -7.94 21.50
CA ARG A 77 8.33 -7.23 22.52
C ARG A 77 7.47 -6.34 23.42
N GLY A 78 6.18 -6.26 23.14
CA GLY A 78 5.19 -5.46 23.85
C GLY A 78 5.15 -4.00 23.44
N ALA A 79 5.94 -3.58 22.45
CA ALA A 79 5.88 -2.23 21.90
C ALA A 79 4.61 -2.06 21.06
N ILE A 80 4.07 -0.85 21.04
CA ILE A 80 2.92 -0.51 20.20
C ILE A 80 3.44 -0.03 18.85
N VAL A 81 2.97 -0.64 17.78
CA VAL A 81 3.29 -0.26 16.40
C VAL A 81 2.03 0.29 15.77
N ALA A 82 2.15 1.44 15.11
CA ALA A 82 1.09 2.08 14.37
C ALA A 82 1.50 2.27 12.91
N PHE A 83 0.71 1.74 11.99
CA PHE A 83 0.75 2.12 10.58
C PHE A 83 -0.32 3.17 10.33
N PHE A 84 0.03 4.20 9.56
CA PHE A 84 -0.94 5.18 9.14
C PHE A 84 -0.64 5.70 7.74
N HIS A 85 -1.69 5.98 7.00
CA HIS A 85 -1.62 6.60 5.68
C HIS A 85 -1.74 8.12 5.81
N ARG A 86 -0.88 8.84 5.09
CA ARG A 86 -0.97 10.30 4.90
C ARG A 86 -1.46 10.58 3.48
N PRO A 87 -2.76 10.88 3.27
CA PRO A 87 -3.32 11.06 1.93
C PRO A 87 -2.68 12.21 1.14
N ALA A 88 -2.35 13.32 1.82
CA ALA A 88 -1.73 14.48 1.19
C ALA A 88 -0.34 14.18 0.61
N GLU A 89 0.42 13.32 1.30
CA GLU A 89 1.77 12.92 0.88
C GLU A 89 1.77 11.63 0.04
N ARG A 90 0.63 10.91 -0.02
CA ARG A 90 0.50 9.56 -0.60
C ARG A 90 1.49 8.55 -0.01
N LYS A 91 1.74 8.65 1.30
CA LYS A 91 2.73 7.81 2.00
C LYS A 91 2.11 6.96 3.09
N ILE A 92 2.66 5.77 3.26
CA ILE A 92 2.43 4.94 4.44
C ILE A 92 3.58 5.16 5.40
N ARG A 93 3.26 5.47 6.64
CA ARG A 93 4.22 5.76 7.70
C ARG A 93 4.03 4.78 8.84
N ARG A 94 5.07 4.66 9.64
CA ARG A 94 5.16 3.75 10.77
C ARG A 94 5.67 4.51 11.98
N VAL A 95 5.00 4.31 13.11
CA VAL A 95 5.42 4.79 14.42
C VAL A 95 5.54 3.62 15.38
N VAL A 96 6.59 3.64 16.19
CA VAL A 96 6.82 2.68 17.27
C VAL A 96 6.84 3.40 18.60
N ILE A 97 6.04 2.90 19.54
CA ILE A 97 6.04 3.33 20.92
C ILE A 97 6.67 2.20 21.74
N PRO A 98 7.86 2.40 22.32
CA PRO A 98 8.57 1.36 23.06
C PRO A 98 7.79 0.92 24.31
N ASN A 99 7.99 -0.33 24.73
CA ASN A 99 7.38 -0.91 25.95
C ASN A 99 8.13 -0.49 27.22
N GLY A 100 8.42 0.80 27.38
CA GLY A 100 9.27 1.34 28.42
C GLY A 100 9.44 2.86 28.27
N PRO A 101 10.40 3.48 28.98
CA PRO A 101 10.66 4.91 28.84
C PRO A 101 11.15 5.21 27.41
N GLY A 102 10.53 6.19 26.77
CA GLY A 102 10.87 6.63 25.42
C GLY A 102 9.70 7.34 24.75
N MET A 103 10.03 8.23 23.81
CA MET A 103 9.02 8.89 22.99
C MET A 103 8.61 8.00 21.81
N PRO A 104 7.39 8.18 21.26
CA PRO A 104 7.04 7.60 19.97
C PRO A 104 8.04 8.00 18.89
N VAL A 105 8.56 7.02 18.15
CA VAL A 105 9.50 7.25 17.05
C VAL A 105 8.81 6.91 15.74
N GLU A 106 8.70 7.91 14.87
CA GLU A 106 8.29 7.72 13.48
C GLU A 106 9.52 7.35 12.63
N ASP A 107 9.36 6.38 11.74
CA ASP A 107 10.44 6.01 10.83
C ASP A 107 10.75 7.17 9.86
N THR A 108 12.04 7.37 9.60
CA THR A 108 12.51 8.41 8.66
C THR A 108 12.01 8.12 7.24
N ALA A 109 12.16 6.88 6.78
CA ALA A 109 11.66 6.41 5.49
C ALA A 109 10.19 5.96 5.58
N PRO A 110 9.34 6.29 4.59
CA PRO A 110 8.01 5.72 4.51
C PRO A 110 8.08 4.21 4.19
N LEU A 111 7.06 3.46 4.61
CA LEU A 111 6.90 2.05 4.26
C LEU A 111 6.50 1.85 2.80
N GLY A 112 5.86 2.87 2.21
CA GLY A 112 5.49 2.91 0.80
C GLY A 112 5.20 4.34 0.39
N ASP A 113 5.50 4.67 -0.87
CA ASP A 113 5.33 6.00 -1.45
C ASP A 113 4.32 5.96 -2.61
N GLY A 114 3.73 7.08 -3.01
CA GLY A 114 2.78 7.13 -4.12
C GLY A 114 1.47 6.35 -3.93
N ILE A 115 1.13 5.92 -2.71
CA ILE A 115 -0.07 5.13 -2.40
C ILE A 115 -1.26 6.05 -2.17
N ALA A 116 -2.32 5.91 -2.98
CA ALA A 116 -3.49 6.78 -2.91
C ALA A 116 -4.45 6.43 -1.77
N SER A 117 -4.62 5.15 -1.43
CA SER A 117 -5.47 4.72 -0.32
C SER A 117 -4.92 3.46 0.37
N LEU A 118 -5.22 3.33 1.66
CA LEU A 118 -4.88 2.17 2.47
C LEU A 118 -6.04 1.86 3.42
N THR A 119 -6.61 0.66 3.33
CA THR A 119 -7.64 0.19 4.25
C THR A 119 -7.15 -1.04 4.99
N PHE A 120 -7.47 -1.09 6.29
CA PHE A 120 -7.26 -2.26 7.13
C PHE A 120 -8.61 -2.81 7.58
N THR A 121 -8.76 -4.13 7.51
CA THR A 121 -9.95 -4.81 8.04
C THR A 121 -9.50 -5.94 8.94
N THR A 122 -9.85 -5.88 10.22
CA THR A 122 -9.61 -7.00 11.13
C THR A 122 -10.72 -8.02 10.99
N MET A 123 -10.39 -9.30 10.95
CA MET A 123 -11.31 -10.39 10.63
C MET A 123 -11.03 -11.58 11.54
N GLY A 124 -12.00 -12.50 11.57
CA GLY A 124 -11.92 -13.73 12.35
C GLY A 124 -12.39 -13.57 13.80
N PRO A 125 -12.71 -14.69 14.47
CA PRO A 125 -13.31 -14.69 15.81
C PRO A 125 -12.35 -14.16 16.90
N ASP A 126 -11.04 -14.15 16.62
CA ASP A 126 -9.98 -13.71 17.54
C ASP A 126 -9.40 -12.33 17.18
N ASN A 127 -9.93 -11.65 16.15
CA ASN A 127 -9.39 -10.41 15.59
C ASN A 127 -7.88 -10.48 15.26
N LYS A 128 -7.37 -11.68 14.93
CA LYS A 128 -5.96 -11.89 14.59
C LYS A 128 -5.69 -11.90 13.09
N LEU A 129 -6.69 -11.85 12.23
CA LEU A 129 -6.49 -11.75 10.79
C LEU A 129 -6.68 -10.30 10.36
N VAL A 130 -5.69 -9.71 9.71
CA VAL A 130 -5.76 -8.33 9.19
C VAL A 130 -5.67 -8.38 7.68
N SER A 131 -6.74 -7.97 7.00
CA SER A 131 -6.72 -7.70 5.57
C SER A 131 -6.20 -6.29 5.30
N LEU A 132 -5.31 -6.19 4.33
CA LEU A 132 -4.67 -4.98 3.83
C LEU A 132 -5.20 -4.73 2.42
N HIS A 133 -5.73 -3.54 2.16
CA HIS A 133 -6.10 -3.12 0.82
C HIS A 133 -5.42 -1.80 0.48
N LEU A 134 -4.59 -1.83 -0.55
CA LEU A 134 -3.91 -0.65 -1.07
C LEU A 134 -4.41 -0.36 -2.48
N SER A 135 -4.53 0.92 -2.84
CA SER A 135 -4.84 1.28 -4.21
C SER A 135 -4.15 2.55 -4.68
N THR A 136 -3.85 2.62 -5.98
CA THR A 136 -3.28 3.77 -6.69
C THR A 136 -3.63 3.69 -8.16
N GLU A 137 -4.19 4.75 -8.74
CA GLU A 137 -4.45 4.85 -10.20
C GLU A 137 -5.22 3.67 -10.81
N GLY A 138 -6.18 3.11 -10.04
CA GLY A 138 -6.98 1.96 -10.45
C GLY A 138 -6.27 0.60 -10.32
N VAL A 139 -5.01 0.59 -9.88
CA VAL A 139 -4.32 -0.62 -9.43
C VAL A 139 -4.71 -0.88 -7.98
N HIS A 140 -5.12 -2.12 -7.71
CA HIS A 140 -5.50 -2.57 -6.37
C HIS A 140 -4.60 -3.72 -5.95
N HIS A 141 -4.19 -3.72 -4.69
CA HIS A 141 -3.45 -4.80 -4.07
C HIS A 141 -4.14 -5.22 -2.77
N LEU A 142 -4.39 -6.52 -2.63
CA LEU A 142 -5.04 -7.11 -1.46
C LEU A 142 -4.15 -8.19 -0.89
N ASP A 143 -3.97 -8.17 0.43
CA ASP A 143 -3.31 -9.23 1.17
C ASP A 143 -3.99 -9.43 2.54
N ALA A 144 -3.76 -10.56 3.18
CA ALA A 144 -4.28 -10.85 4.50
C ALA A 144 -3.22 -11.53 5.36
N VAL A 145 -3.00 -10.97 6.55
CA VAL A 145 -1.92 -11.37 7.44
C VAL A 145 -2.50 -11.79 8.76
N ARG A 146 -2.19 -13.02 9.18
CA ARG A 146 -2.52 -13.51 10.51
C ARG A 146 -1.42 -13.13 11.49
N LEU A 147 -1.82 -12.58 12.63
CA LEU A 147 -0.98 -12.40 13.80
C LEU A 147 -0.60 -13.80 14.32
N VAL A 148 0.68 -14.15 14.22
CA VAL A 148 1.21 -15.45 14.66
C VAL A 148 1.56 -15.30 16.14
N ASN A 149 0.55 -15.51 16.97
CA ASN A 149 0.72 -15.55 18.42
C ASN A 149 0.53 -17.02 18.84
N GLU A 150 1.65 -17.74 18.89
CA GLU A 150 1.81 -19.00 19.62
C GLU A 150 2.79 -18.76 20.77
#